data_AF-A0A3D1GZM1-F1
#
_entry.id   AF-A0A3D1GZM1-F1
#
_cell.length_a   1.000
_cell.length_b   1.000
_cell.length_c   1.000
_cell.angle_alpha   90.00
_cell.angle_beta   90.00
_cell.angle_gamma   90.00
#
_symmetry.space_group_name_H-M   'P 1'
#
loop_
_entity.id
_entity.type
_entity.pdbx_description
1 polymer ?
#
loop_
_entity_poly.entity_id
_entity_poly.type
_entity_poly.pdbx_seq_one_letter_code
_entity_poly.pdbx_strand_id
1 'polypeptide(L)'
;MKKILSLVYIMCFSALTSSFAQNKNIKDLYEQLDQAIKQSQYYINQKESRITKIKKQSRQGHTPQQLLTAYYKLYEEYKAYQSDSSIYYIHQAIDLAKRNNMKSDITKLRSLLALQYSTSGAFTEALHVLQSIDKKTLNNSNKKDYYIAFYHVYGELGFSNINIDTDLSQEFYNKQNCCRDTLFSILSPNSEDYLMRKEVLLTSQNKLKEALKINDIRLSKCKKGSHEYGIVAYYRYLIYRSLKDEDMVKYWLLQSAICDVKCAINDQASLWILAEILSKEKDVERSYKYINFSWNANKRFCTRIRSWQISPVLGTIDHNYQAELKKANHRLIFAIICVSLLVIALALLTFYVNKQKSYLSNARNELKKTNTQLEELNNKLSSTNGMLKASNDKLNESNGVKEEYIGQFLGACSHYIDKLDKMRLNVNKMLKNKQYNELYSMTKSSEVKEQELEELYANFDKVFLNLFPNFVEDLNELLKEEYQIHLSSPNKLSAIVRVFALIRLGIDDSTKIAEFLHYAVNTIYNYRAKLRNGAINDRNEFEKKVRELGTLMKHQEPEE
;
A
#
# COMPACT_ATOMS: atom_id res chain seq x y z
N MET A 1 22.78 -30.43 19.85
CA MET A 1 22.92 -29.43 18.77
C MET A 1 22.61 -28.00 19.20
N LYS A 2 21.46 -27.69 19.85
CA LYS A 2 21.13 -26.31 20.28
C LYS A 2 22.14 -25.66 21.26
N LYS A 3 22.75 -26.42 22.18
CA LYS A 3 23.77 -25.90 23.12
C LYS A 3 25.11 -25.56 22.46
N ILE A 4 25.48 -26.26 21.39
CA ILE A 4 26.72 -26.01 20.64
C ILE A 4 26.56 -24.76 19.77
N LEU A 5 25.37 -24.56 19.18
CA LEU A 5 25.05 -23.36 18.40
C LEU A 5 25.05 -22.08 19.26
N SER A 6 24.59 -22.17 20.51
CA SER A 6 24.63 -21.07 21.48
C SER A 6 26.05 -20.73 21.92
N LEU A 7 26.92 -21.74 22.11
CA LEU A 7 28.31 -21.51 22.49
C LEU A 7 29.11 -20.84 21.37
N VAL A 8 28.86 -21.23 20.11
CA VAL A 8 29.45 -20.62 18.91
C VAL A 8 28.98 -19.18 18.74
N TYR A 9 27.69 -18.88 19.01
CA TYR A 9 27.18 -17.50 18.98
C TYR A 9 27.84 -16.61 20.03
N ILE A 10 28.07 -17.12 21.25
CA ILE A 10 28.73 -16.38 22.33
C ILE A 10 30.23 -16.18 22.03
N MET A 11 30.91 -17.19 21.49
CA MET A 11 32.31 -17.08 21.06
C MET A 11 32.51 -16.10 19.89
N CYS A 12 31.58 -16.07 18.92
CA CYS A 12 31.58 -15.09 17.85
C CYS A 12 31.31 -13.66 18.37
N PHE A 13 30.45 -13.50 19.39
CA PHE A 13 30.16 -12.19 19.99
C PHE A 13 31.30 -11.67 20.88
N SER A 14 32.02 -12.55 21.57
CA SER A 14 33.21 -12.18 22.36
C SER A 14 34.41 -11.85 21.46
N ALA A 15 34.57 -12.52 20.32
CA ALA A 15 35.64 -12.21 19.36
C ALA A 15 35.39 -10.89 18.59
N LEU A 16 34.13 -10.47 18.45
CA LEU A 16 33.76 -9.18 17.84
C LEU A 16 33.97 -7.97 18.78
N THR A 17 34.07 -8.18 20.09
CA THR A 17 34.16 -7.10 21.08
C THR A 17 35.57 -6.83 21.60
N SER A 18 36.52 -7.77 21.40
CA SER A 18 37.92 -7.63 21.82
C SER A 18 38.81 -6.77 20.91
N SER A 19 38.32 -6.27 19.77
CA SER A 19 39.09 -5.41 18.85
C SER A 19 38.75 -3.90 18.92
N PHE A 20 37.89 -3.47 19.86
CA PHE A 20 37.40 -2.08 19.91
C PHE A 20 38.08 -1.17 20.96
N ALA A 21 39.05 -1.66 21.73
CA ALA A 21 39.61 -0.89 22.85
C ALA A 21 40.62 0.20 22.42
N GLN A 22 41.24 0.10 21.24
CA GLN A 22 42.29 1.05 20.81
C GLN A 22 41.77 2.20 19.92
N ASN A 23 40.57 2.06 19.34
CA ASN A 23 40.03 2.97 18.32
C ASN A 23 39.15 4.13 18.86
N LYS A 24 38.85 4.13 20.17
CA LYS A 24 37.93 5.11 20.78
C LYS A 24 38.49 6.54 20.73
N ASN A 25 39.81 6.70 20.90
CA ASN A 25 40.47 8.01 20.92
C ASN A 25 40.52 8.67 19.53
N ILE A 26 40.78 7.92 18.46
CA ILE A 26 40.84 8.46 17.08
C ILE A 26 39.44 8.86 16.58
N LYS A 27 38.42 8.04 16.84
CA LYS A 27 37.04 8.36 16.45
C LYS A 27 36.56 9.65 17.14
N ASP A 28 36.82 9.79 18.44
CA ASP A 28 36.48 11.01 19.20
C ASP A 28 37.19 12.24 18.64
N LEU A 29 38.42 12.10 18.12
CA LEU A 29 39.14 13.19 17.47
C LEU A 29 38.56 13.58 16.10
N TYR A 30 38.12 12.61 15.30
CA TYR A 30 37.39 12.91 14.06
C TYR A 30 36.09 13.67 14.35
N GLU A 31 35.34 13.25 15.37
CA GLU A 31 34.12 13.95 15.79
C GLU A 31 34.40 15.37 16.28
N GLN A 32 35.48 15.56 17.05
CA GLN A 32 35.95 16.89 17.46
C GLN A 32 36.35 17.78 16.29
N LEU A 33 37.08 17.23 15.30
CA LEU A 33 37.43 17.95 14.08
C LEU A 33 36.19 18.31 13.26
N ASP A 34 35.26 17.37 13.12
CA ASP A 34 33.99 17.57 12.43
C ASP A 34 33.16 18.69 13.05
N GLN A 35 33.13 18.74 14.39
CA GLN A 35 32.47 19.81 15.14
C GLN A 35 33.23 21.14 15.00
N ALA A 36 34.56 21.13 15.08
CA ALA A 36 35.38 22.33 14.91
C ALA A 36 35.16 22.96 13.52
N ILE A 37 35.09 22.14 12.46
CA ILE A 37 34.79 22.59 11.10
C ILE A 37 33.39 23.21 11.00
N LYS A 38 32.37 22.57 11.60
CA LYS A 38 31.00 23.12 11.68
C LYS A 38 30.97 24.47 12.41
N GLN A 39 31.80 24.63 13.44
CA GLN A 39 31.93 25.86 14.22
C GLN A 39 32.99 26.84 13.67
N SER A 40 33.56 26.60 12.50
CA SER A 40 34.67 27.41 11.94
C SER A 40 34.38 28.92 11.92
N GLN A 41 33.14 29.31 11.58
CA GLN A 41 32.75 30.72 11.55
C GLN A 41 32.86 31.40 12.92
N TYR A 42 32.58 30.67 14.01
CA TYR A 42 32.72 31.21 15.37
C TYR A 42 34.20 31.54 15.69
N TYR A 43 35.13 30.65 15.33
CA TYR A 43 36.57 30.88 15.52
C TYR A 43 37.10 32.02 14.66
N ILE A 44 36.61 32.12 13.41
CA ILE A 44 36.91 33.23 12.49
C ILE A 44 36.46 34.56 13.11
N ASN A 45 35.21 34.65 13.58
CA ASN A 45 34.69 35.88 14.19
C ASN A 45 35.52 36.32 15.41
N GLN A 46 36.00 35.37 16.23
CA GLN A 46 36.89 35.69 17.35
C GLN A 46 38.22 36.28 16.89
N LYS A 47 38.84 35.71 15.84
CA LYS A 47 40.09 36.23 15.27
C LYS A 47 39.88 37.63 14.68
N GLU A 48 38.81 37.83 13.91
CA GLU A 48 38.47 39.13 13.32
C GLU A 48 38.17 40.19 14.37
N SER A 49 37.55 39.82 15.50
CA SER A 49 37.35 40.72 16.63
C SER A 49 38.67 41.16 17.27
N ARG A 50 39.63 40.23 17.49
CA ARG A 50 40.97 40.57 17.99
C ARG A 50 41.70 41.50 17.03
N ILE A 51 41.68 41.20 15.74
CA ILE A 51 42.27 42.03 14.69
C ILE A 51 41.66 43.43 14.70
N THR A 52 40.33 43.53 14.77
CA THR A 52 39.61 44.81 14.81
C THR A 52 39.99 45.63 16.05
N LYS A 53 40.14 44.98 17.21
CA LYS A 53 40.62 45.63 18.43
C LYS A 53 42.02 46.20 18.25
N ILE A 54 42.95 45.44 17.66
CA ILE A 54 44.33 45.91 17.40
C ILE A 54 44.32 47.08 16.40
N LYS A 55 43.53 47.01 15.32
CA LYS A 55 43.37 48.10 14.34
C LYS A 55 42.80 49.37 14.96
N LYS A 56 41.81 49.25 15.86
CA LYS A 56 41.25 50.41 16.57
C LYS A 56 42.28 51.02 17.51
N GLN A 57 43.00 50.18 18.25
CA GLN A 57 44.07 50.62 19.13
C GLN A 57 45.14 51.37 18.32
N SER A 58 45.60 50.85 17.18
CA SER A 58 46.66 51.46 16.36
C SER A 58 46.33 52.85 15.79
N ARG A 59 45.07 53.30 15.82
CA ARG A 59 44.63 54.63 15.33
C ARG A 59 44.67 55.73 16.39
N GLN A 60 44.90 55.40 17.65
CA GLN A 60 44.84 56.36 18.77
C GLN A 60 46.23 56.80 19.22
N GLY A 61 46.72 57.95 18.72
CA GLY A 61 47.81 58.73 19.32
C GLY A 61 49.07 57.95 19.74
N HIS A 62 49.71 57.24 18.80
CA HIS A 62 50.89 56.41 19.08
C HIS A 62 52.21 57.11 18.74
N THR A 63 53.21 56.87 19.57
CA THR A 63 54.61 57.04 19.16
C THR A 63 54.95 56.09 18.00
N PRO A 64 55.96 56.40 17.16
CA PRO A 64 56.38 55.49 16.09
C PRO A 64 56.65 54.05 16.57
N GLN A 65 57.24 53.88 17.76
CA GLN A 65 57.51 52.56 18.35
C GLN A 65 56.23 51.78 18.69
N GLN A 66 55.22 52.46 19.25
CA GLN A 66 53.95 51.85 19.60
C GLN A 66 53.15 51.46 18.34
N LEU A 67 53.17 52.32 17.32
CA LEU A 67 52.53 52.02 16.04
C LEU A 67 53.23 50.86 15.32
N LEU A 68 54.57 50.82 15.35
CA LEU A 68 55.35 49.70 14.81
C LEU A 68 54.99 48.38 15.50
N THR A 69 54.86 48.41 16.82
CA THR A 69 54.44 47.25 17.61
C THR A 69 53.02 46.80 17.23
N ALA A 70 52.11 47.74 16.95
CA ALA A 70 50.75 47.42 16.52
C ALA A 70 50.73 46.79 15.11
N TYR A 71 51.52 47.30 14.16
CA TYR A 71 51.66 46.69 12.83
C TYR A 71 52.28 45.31 12.90
N TYR A 72 53.27 45.10 13.76
CA TYR A 72 53.83 43.77 13.99
C TYR A 72 52.79 42.79 14.56
N LYS A 73 51.96 43.21 15.53
CA LYS A 73 50.85 42.39 16.04
C LYS A 73 49.81 42.06 14.96
N LEU A 74 49.52 43.00 14.07
CA LEU A 74 48.61 42.75 12.94
C LEU A 74 49.21 41.76 11.95
N TYR A 75 50.49 41.92 11.60
CA TYR A 75 51.23 40.94 10.82
C TYR A 75 51.14 39.54 11.45
N GLU A 76 51.41 39.41 12.75
CA GLU A 76 51.36 38.12 13.46
C GLU A 76 49.95 37.48 13.45
N GLU A 77 48.87 38.26 13.56
CA GLU A 77 47.50 37.72 13.46
C GLU A 77 47.12 37.28 12.03
N TYR A 78 47.69 37.95 11.02
CA TYR A 78 47.42 37.70 9.61
C TYR A 78 48.35 36.67 8.95
N LYS A 79 49.57 36.46 9.43
CA LYS A 79 50.61 35.67 8.74
C LYS A 79 50.19 34.26 8.31
N ALA A 80 49.31 33.63 9.08
CA ALA A 80 48.75 32.30 8.82
C ALA A 80 47.23 32.33 8.53
N TYR A 81 46.61 33.52 8.53
CA TYR A 81 45.18 33.73 8.27
C TYR A 81 44.92 34.29 6.85
N GLN A 82 45.63 35.34 6.44
CA GLN A 82 45.45 35.95 5.11
C GLN A 82 46.75 36.61 4.66
N SER A 83 47.36 36.07 3.60
CA SER A 83 48.71 36.48 3.21
C SER A 83 48.79 37.94 2.73
N ASP A 84 47.84 38.38 1.90
CA ASP A 84 47.83 39.76 1.38
C ASP A 84 47.77 40.81 2.51
N SER A 85 46.95 40.54 3.53
CA SER A 85 46.85 41.42 4.71
C SER A 85 48.12 41.39 5.57
N SER A 86 48.76 40.23 5.69
CA SER A 86 50.07 40.09 6.36
C SER A 86 51.13 40.95 5.66
N ILE A 87 51.22 40.82 4.33
CA ILE A 87 52.14 41.57 3.45
C ILE A 87 51.86 43.09 3.55
N TYR A 88 50.59 43.50 3.57
CA TYR A 88 50.23 44.89 3.74
C TYR A 88 50.76 45.49 5.05
N TYR A 89 50.50 44.85 6.18
CA TYR A 89 50.91 45.39 7.49
C TYR A 89 52.43 45.36 7.70
N ILE A 90 53.14 44.41 7.12
CA ILE A 90 54.61 44.41 7.19
C ILE A 90 55.22 45.51 6.32
N HIS A 91 54.63 45.84 5.16
CA HIS A 91 55.04 47.02 4.36
C HIS A 91 54.79 48.32 5.13
N GLN A 92 53.63 48.46 5.78
CA GLN A 92 53.35 49.61 6.65
C GLN A 92 54.39 49.74 7.78
N ALA A 93 54.81 48.63 8.37
CA ALA A 93 55.86 48.60 9.38
C ALA A 93 57.23 49.02 8.81
N ILE A 94 57.61 48.53 7.62
CA ILE A 94 58.86 48.89 6.95
C ILE A 94 58.89 50.40 6.63
N ASP A 95 57.80 50.94 6.08
CA ASP A 95 57.72 52.35 5.71
C ASP A 95 57.74 53.27 6.93
N LEU A 96 57.13 52.85 8.04
CA LEU A 96 57.21 53.55 9.31
C LEU A 96 58.64 53.54 9.86
N ALA A 97 59.30 52.37 9.85
CA ALA A 97 60.66 52.22 10.32
C ALA A 97 61.67 53.04 9.49
N LYS A 98 61.48 53.11 8.17
CA LYS A 98 62.27 53.98 7.25
C LYS A 98 62.11 55.46 7.59
N ARG A 99 60.86 55.94 7.72
CA ARG A 99 60.57 57.35 8.04
C ARG A 99 61.12 57.81 9.39
N ASN A 100 61.30 56.88 10.32
CA ASN A 100 61.79 57.16 11.67
C ASN A 100 63.26 56.69 11.90
N ASN A 101 64.00 56.36 10.84
CA ASN A 101 65.41 55.94 10.90
C ASN A 101 65.71 54.72 11.80
N MET A 102 64.76 53.78 11.91
CA MET A 102 64.84 52.60 12.77
C MET A 102 65.58 51.46 12.07
N LYS A 103 66.89 51.65 11.79
CA LYS A 103 67.68 50.77 10.91
C LYS A 103 67.65 49.28 11.29
N SER A 104 67.72 48.95 12.58
CA SER A 104 67.70 47.55 13.03
C SER A 104 66.36 46.85 12.76
N ASP A 105 65.25 47.58 12.87
CA ASP A 105 63.90 47.07 12.62
C ASP A 105 63.65 46.85 11.12
N ILE A 106 64.19 47.72 10.26
CA ILE A 106 64.06 47.58 8.81
C ILE A 106 64.59 46.21 8.34
N THR A 107 65.79 45.82 8.78
CA THR A 107 66.39 44.55 8.38
C THR A 107 65.54 43.36 8.84
N LYS A 108 65.10 43.36 10.11
CA LYS A 108 64.20 42.33 10.64
C LYS A 108 62.89 42.23 9.85
N LEU A 109 62.23 43.36 9.60
CA LEU A 109 60.95 43.40 8.89
C LEU A 109 61.08 42.95 7.44
N ARG A 110 62.19 43.28 6.77
CA ARG A 110 62.47 42.78 5.42
C ARG A 110 62.69 41.27 5.40
N SER A 111 63.37 40.70 6.40
CA SER A 111 63.51 39.25 6.53
C SER A 111 62.17 38.55 6.76
N LEU A 112 61.31 39.12 7.60
CA LEU A 112 59.95 38.62 7.83
C LEU A 112 59.05 38.75 6.60
N LEU A 113 59.19 39.83 5.81
CA LEU A 113 58.49 39.99 4.53
C LEU A 113 58.92 38.90 3.54
N ALA A 114 60.21 38.63 3.43
CA ALA A 114 60.71 37.56 2.57
C ALA A 114 60.21 36.17 3.01
N LEU A 115 60.15 35.93 4.32
CA LEU A 115 59.56 34.70 4.86
C LEU A 115 58.08 34.58 4.43
N GLN A 116 57.29 35.66 4.56
CA GLN A 116 55.89 35.65 4.13
C GLN A 116 55.73 35.44 2.61
N TYR A 117 56.60 36.04 1.79
CA TYR A 117 56.62 35.78 0.35
C TYR A 117 56.90 34.31 0.06
N SER A 118 57.87 33.71 0.74
CA SER A 118 58.16 32.28 0.62
C SER A 118 56.98 31.41 1.01
N THR A 119 56.32 31.66 2.14
CA THR A 119 55.12 30.94 2.58
C THR A 119 53.98 31.04 1.55
N SER A 120 53.95 32.12 0.77
CA SER A 120 52.95 32.33 -0.28
C SER A 120 53.27 31.68 -1.63
N GLY A 121 54.49 31.17 -1.79
CA GLY A 121 55.03 30.65 -3.05
C GLY A 121 55.67 31.71 -3.95
N ALA A 122 55.96 32.91 -3.45
CA ALA A 122 56.63 34.01 -4.15
C ALA A 122 58.15 33.95 -3.91
N PHE A 123 58.79 32.87 -4.36
CA PHE A 123 60.19 32.58 -4.01
C PHE A 123 61.19 33.55 -4.62
N THR A 124 60.94 34.04 -5.84
CA THR A 124 61.81 35.01 -6.52
C THR A 124 61.80 36.36 -5.81
N GLU A 125 60.62 36.81 -5.36
CA GLU A 125 60.43 38.03 -4.59
C GLU A 125 61.10 37.90 -3.21
N ALA A 126 60.96 36.74 -2.55
CA ALA A 126 61.61 36.47 -1.28
C ALA A 126 63.15 36.55 -1.40
N LEU A 127 63.74 35.89 -2.41
CA LEU A 127 65.18 35.95 -2.67
C LEU A 127 65.63 37.38 -2.98
N HIS A 128 64.89 38.12 -3.81
CA HIS A 128 65.21 39.52 -4.13
C HIS A 128 65.25 40.39 -2.87
N VAL A 129 64.25 40.27 -1.98
CA VAL A 129 64.22 41.02 -0.72
C VAL A 129 65.39 40.67 0.18
N LEU A 130 65.74 39.38 0.29
CA LEU A 130 66.82 38.93 1.16
C LEU A 130 68.21 39.32 0.63
N GLN A 131 68.45 39.17 -0.67
CA GLN A 131 69.73 39.51 -1.30
C GLN A 131 70.01 41.02 -1.29
N SER A 132 68.97 41.84 -1.22
CA SER A 132 69.08 43.31 -1.16
C SER A 132 69.23 43.86 0.28
N ILE A 133 69.34 43.00 1.29
CA ILE A 133 69.72 43.39 2.65
C ILE A 133 71.24 43.51 2.71
N ASP A 134 71.75 44.69 3.08
CA ASP A 134 73.18 44.88 3.32
C ASP A 134 73.61 44.07 4.56
N LYS A 135 74.48 43.09 4.35
CA LYS A 135 75.01 42.22 5.40
C LYS A 135 75.70 43.00 6.52
N LYS A 136 76.21 44.21 6.27
CA LYS A 136 76.81 45.08 7.30
C LYS A 136 75.80 45.61 8.32
N THR A 137 74.51 45.61 7.97
CA THR A 137 73.41 46.00 8.87
C THR A 137 72.92 44.86 9.77
N LEU A 138 73.45 43.64 9.56
CA LEU A 138 73.11 42.50 10.39
C LEU A 138 73.78 42.63 11.76
N ASN A 139 72.98 42.52 12.81
CA ASN A 139 73.43 42.52 14.20
C ASN A 139 72.82 41.31 14.93
N ASN A 140 73.16 41.13 16.20
CA ASN A 140 72.66 39.98 16.98
C ASN A 140 71.13 39.95 17.11
N SER A 141 70.42 41.07 16.95
CA SER A 141 68.96 41.13 17.11
C SER A 141 68.17 40.74 15.85
N ASN A 142 68.73 40.94 14.64
CA ASN A 142 68.05 40.67 13.37
C ASN A 142 68.66 39.52 12.54
N LYS A 143 69.88 39.08 12.86
CA LYS A 143 70.58 38.01 12.13
C LYS A 143 69.80 36.69 12.13
N LYS A 144 69.08 36.37 13.21
CA LYS A 144 68.24 35.17 13.28
C LYS A 144 67.14 35.18 12.21
N ASP A 145 66.43 36.29 12.05
CA ASP A 145 65.26 36.37 11.17
C ASP A 145 65.69 36.27 9.71
N TYR A 146 66.85 36.87 9.39
CA TYR A 146 67.50 36.79 8.08
C TYR A 146 67.83 35.35 7.67
N TYR A 147 68.52 34.58 8.53
CA TYR A 147 68.86 33.20 8.21
C TYR A 147 67.66 32.25 8.31
N ILE A 148 66.66 32.54 9.16
CA ILE A 148 65.39 31.80 9.18
C ILE A 148 64.66 31.94 7.85
N ALA A 149 64.60 33.16 7.29
CA ALA A 149 63.97 33.41 6.00
C ALA A 149 64.69 32.68 4.85
N PHE A 150 66.02 32.76 4.79
CA PHE A 150 66.79 31.99 3.80
C PHE A 150 66.62 30.48 3.97
N TYR A 151 66.65 29.97 5.20
CA TYR A 151 66.41 28.56 5.50
C TYR A 151 65.04 28.10 4.97
N HIS A 152 64.01 28.93 5.14
CA HIS A 152 62.67 28.61 4.64
C HIS A 152 62.60 28.64 3.11
N VAL A 153 63.09 29.72 2.48
CA VAL A 153 63.08 29.88 1.02
C VAL A 153 63.80 28.73 0.31
N TYR A 154 65.00 28.38 0.77
CA TYR A 154 65.75 27.28 0.18
C TYR A 154 65.12 25.91 0.46
N GLY A 155 64.47 25.72 1.60
CA GLY A 155 63.70 24.52 1.87
C GLY A 155 62.53 24.33 0.90
N GLU A 156 61.73 25.38 0.70
CA GLU A 156 60.59 25.36 -0.22
C GLU A 156 61.03 25.18 -1.68
N LEU A 157 62.11 25.84 -2.10
CA LEU A 157 62.69 25.66 -3.43
C LEU A 157 63.24 24.25 -3.64
N GLY A 158 63.89 23.66 -2.63
CA GLY A 158 64.30 22.26 -2.66
C GLY A 158 63.09 21.34 -2.84
N PHE A 159 62.04 21.56 -2.04
CA PHE A 159 60.82 20.77 -2.11
C PHE A 159 60.08 20.90 -3.44
N SER A 160 59.91 22.12 -3.97
CA SER A 160 59.16 22.34 -5.21
C SER A 160 59.85 21.76 -6.45
N ASN A 161 61.19 21.63 -6.43
CA ASN A 161 61.96 21.14 -7.56
C ASN A 161 62.28 19.64 -7.48
N ILE A 162 61.90 18.93 -6.41
CA ILE A 162 62.28 17.53 -6.18
C ILE A 162 61.84 16.57 -7.31
N ASN A 163 60.74 16.90 -8.00
CA ASN A 163 60.21 16.09 -9.11
C ASN A 163 60.48 16.72 -10.49
N ILE A 164 61.26 17.81 -10.54
CA ILE A 164 61.56 18.58 -11.77
C ILE A 164 63.05 18.49 -12.08
N ASP A 165 63.88 18.86 -11.12
CA ASP A 165 65.34 18.89 -11.22
C ASP A 165 65.93 18.52 -9.86
N THR A 166 66.37 17.27 -9.76
CA THR A 166 66.90 16.69 -8.52
C THR A 166 68.23 17.34 -8.10
N ASP A 167 69.09 17.69 -9.05
CA ASP A 167 70.39 18.28 -8.75
C ASP A 167 70.22 19.70 -8.21
N LEU A 168 69.34 20.49 -8.84
CA LEU A 168 68.97 21.82 -8.36
C LEU A 168 68.24 21.77 -7.01
N SER A 169 67.35 20.79 -6.82
CA SER A 169 66.69 20.53 -5.53
C SER A 169 67.73 20.29 -4.43
N GLN A 170 68.74 19.45 -4.69
CA GLN A 170 69.81 19.16 -3.75
C GLN A 170 70.69 20.38 -3.47
N GLU A 171 70.98 21.22 -4.49
CA GLU A 171 71.69 22.48 -4.31
C GLU A 171 70.95 23.41 -3.32
N PHE A 172 69.64 23.55 -3.47
CA PHE A 172 68.83 24.34 -2.54
C PHE A 172 68.82 23.75 -1.13
N TYR A 173 68.69 22.43 -0.97
CA TYR A 173 68.80 21.80 0.35
C TYR A 173 70.20 22.01 0.98
N ASN A 174 71.27 22.01 0.19
CA ASN A 174 72.61 22.34 0.69
C ASN A 174 72.67 23.78 1.20
N LYS A 175 72.10 24.76 0.47
CA LYS A 175 72.00 26.15 0.95
C LYS A 175 71.14 26.28 2.20
N GLN A 176 70.05 25.52 2.30
CA GLN A 176 69.23 25.43 3.52
C GLN A 176 70.06 24.91 4.70
N ASN A 177 70.85 23.85 4.50
CA ASN A 177 71.72 23.26 5.52
C ASN A 177 72.78 24.26 6.02
N CYS A 178 73.42 25.01 5.13
CA CYS A 178 74.35 26.08 5.52
C CYS A 178 73.67 27.15 6.41
N CYS A 179 72.43 27.51 6.09
CA CYS A 179 71.65 28.43 6.91
C CYS A 179 71.30 27.82 8.27
N ARG A 180 70.94 26.54 8.33
CA ARG A 180 70.69 25.81 9.58
C ARG A 180 71.91 25.79 10.49
N ASP A 181 73.09 25.50 9.94
CA ASP A 181 74.32 25.39 10.72
C ASP A 181 74.72 26.76 11.29
N THR A 182 74.53 27.83 10.50
CA THR A 182 74.65 29.21 10.99
C THR A 182 73.65 29.48 12.13
N LEU A 183 72.39 29.06 11.99
CA LEU A 183 71.36 29.24 13.01
C LEU A 183 71.70 28.50 14.31
N PHE A 184 72.27 27.29 14.25
CA PHE A 184 72.73 26.58 15.44
C PHE A 184 73.86 27.29 16.18
N SER A 185 74.69 28.07 15.48
CA SER A 185 75.76 28.86 16.11
C SER A 185 75.27 30.13 16.82
N ILE A 186 74.10 30.66 16.45
CA ILE A 186 73.59 31.94 16.97
C ILE A 186 72.33 31.83 17.84
N LEU A 187 71.55 30.76 17.71
CA LEU A 187 70.32 30.57 18.49
C LEU A 187 70.62 29.91 19.84
N SER A 188 69.87 30.30 20.87
CA SER A 188 69.89 29.58 22.15
C SER A 188 69.43 28.13 21.95
N PRO A 189 70.14 27.12 22.51
CA PRO A 189 69.75 25.70 22.40
C PRO A 189 68.35 25.38 22.93
N ASN A 190 67.78 26.27 23.75
CA ASN A 190 66.46 26.10 24.34
C ASN A 190 65.36 26.91 23.60
N SER A 191 65.69 27.65 22.54
CA SER A 191 64.69 28.39 21.76
C SER A 191 63.89 27.46 20.85
N GLU A 192 62.65 27.85 20.54
CA GLU A 192 61.79 27.08 19.62
C GLU A 192 62.42 26.96 18.22
N ASP A 193 63.02 28.05 17.71
CA ASP A 193 63.70 28.06 16.41
C ASP A 193 64.86 27.06 16.32
N TYR A 194 65.58 26.86 17.43
CA TYR A 194 66.66 25.87 17.53
C TYR A 194 66.10 24.46 17.60
N LEU A 195 65.14 24.22 18.51
CA LEU A 195 64.57 22.90 18.76
C LEU A 195 63.85 22.34 17.53
N MET A 196 63.07 23.16 16.82
CA MET A 196 62.42 22.75 15.57
C MET A 196 63.43 22.26 14.54
N ARG A 197 64.53 22.99 14.34
CA ARG A 197 65.58 22.61 13.36
C ARG A 197 66.36 21.39 13.80
N LYS A 198 66.60 21.24 15.10
CA LYS A 198 67.22 20.05 15.67
C LYS A 198 66.34 18.81 15.48
N GLU A 199 65.03 18.95 15.68
CA GLU A 199 64.06 17.89 15.41
C GLU A 199 64.08 17.47 13.93
N VAL A 200 63.98 18.44 13.00
CA VAL A 200 64.04 18.15 11.55
C VAL A 200 65.36 17.48 11.17
N LEU A 201 66.49 17.94 11.71
CA LEU A 201 67.79 17.32 11.50
C LEU A 201 67.81 15.86 11.97
N LEU A 202 67.37 15.58 13.20
CA LEU A 202 67.34 14.23 13.75
C LEU A 202 66.42 13.32 12.93
N THR A 203 65.27 13.82 12.49
CA THR A 203 64.35 13.08 11.60
C THR A 203 65.01 12.74 10.27
N SER A 204 65.71 13.70 9.63
CA SER A 204 66.45 13.48 8.38
C SER A 204 67.60 12.48 8.51
N GLN A 205 68.21 12.38 9.70
CA GLN A 205 69.25 11.40 10.03
C GLN A 205 68.68 10.03 10.48
N ASN A 206 67.36 9.83 10.38
CA ASN A 206 66.65 8.65 10.86
C ASN A 206 66.83 8.37 12.37
N LYS A 207 67.20 9.38 13.16
CA LYS A 207 67.31 9.31 14.63
C LYS A 207 65.96 9.61 15.30
N LEU A 208 64.95 8.82 14.93
CA LEU A 208 63.54 9.12 15.21
C LEU A 208 63.20 9.17 16.71
N LYS A 209 63.82 8.31 17.53
CA LYS A 209 63.63 8.33 19.00
C LYS A 209 64.16 9.62 19.64
N GLU A 210 65.29 10.13 19.15
CA GLU A 210 65.85 11.40 19.62
C GLU A 210 65.01 12.59 19.12
N ALA A 211 64.52 12.53 17.87
CA ALA A 211 63.59 13.52 17.35
C ALA A 211 62.31 13.61 18.20
N LEU A 212 61.73 12.47 18.61
CA LEU A 212 60.58 12.44 19.52
C LEU A 212 60.87 13.10 20.87
N LYS A 213 62.06 12.87 21.45
CA LYS A 213 62.45 13.54 22.71
C LYS A 213 62.54 15.06 22.56
N ILE A 214 63.07 15.54 21.42
CA ILE A 214 63.08 16.98 21.13
C ILE A 214 61.65 17.50 20.94
N ASN A 215 60.79 16.75 20.24
CA ASN A 215 59.40 17.10 20.06
C ASN A 215 58.62 17.13 21.40
N ASP A 216 58.89 16.21 22.34
CA ASP A 216 58.31 16.22 23.70
C ASP A 216 58.67 17.52 24.44
N ILE A 217 59.91 17.98 24.32
CA ILE A 217 60.36 19.26 24.90
C ILE A 217 59.59 20.42 24.26
N ARG A 218 59.43 20.44 22.93
CA ARG A 218 58.65 21.48 22.23
C ARG A 218 57.18 21.47 22.68
N LEU A 219 56.54 20.30 22.75
CA LEU A 219 55.16 20.16 23.22
C LEU A 219 54.99 20.68 24.65
N SER A 220 55.93 20.39 25.54
CA SER A 220 55.88 20.85 26.94
C SER A 220 55.89 22.38 27.10
N LYS A 221 56.37 23.11 26.07
CA LYS A 221 56.42 24.58 26.04
C LYS A 221 55.18 25.21 25.41
N CYS A 222 54.36 24.44 24.69
CA CYS A 222 53.20 24.94 24.00
C CYS A 222 51.94 24.79 24.86
N LYS A 223 51.04 25.78 24.79
CA LYS A 223 49.70 25.64 25.36
C LYS A 223 48.87 24.74 24.45
N LYS A 224 48.28 23.67 25.02
CA LYS A 224 47.38 22.78 24.26
C LYS A 224 46.28 23.57 23.56
N GLY A 225 46.08 23.30 22.27
CA GLY A 225 45.10 23.98 21.42
C GLY A 225 45.55 25.33 20.87
N SER A 226 46.78 25.79 21.13
CA SER A 226 47.35 26.96 20.47
C SER A 226 47.84 26.64 19.06
N HIS A 227 48.14 27.69 18.29
CA HIS A 227 48.71 27.53 16.95
C HIS A 227 50.08 26.84 17.00
N GLU A 228 50.92 27.20 17.98
CA GLU A 228 52.25 26.60 18.19
C GLU A 228 52.14 25.11 18.51
N TYR A 229 51.17 24.71 19.34
CA TYR A 229 50.90 23.30 19.61
C TYR A 229 50.53 22.55 18.32
N GLY A 230 49.71 23.16 17.44
CA GLY A 230 49.37 22.60 16.13
C GLY A 230 50.62 22.34 15.27
N ILE A 231 51.53 23.31 15.19
CA ILE A 231 52.80 23.17 14.46
C ILE A 231 53.62 22.00 15.03
N VAL A 232 53.79 21.92 16.35
CA VAL A 232 54.57 20.83 16.96
C VAL A 232 53.90 19.46 16.75
N ALA A 233 52.57 19.40 16.80
CA ALA A 233 51.80 18.19 16.48
C ALA A 233 51.98 17.75 15.02
N TYR A 234 52.03 18.70 14.07
CA TYR A 234 52.34 18.41 12.67
C TYR A 234 53.73 17.78 12.51
N TYR A 235 54.76 18.35 13.15
CA TYR A 235 56.11 17.76 13.12
C TYR A 235 56.15 16.37 13.78
N ARG A 236 55.36 16.16 14.84
CA ARG A 236 55.25 14.84 15.47
C ARG A 236 54.62 13.81 14.53
N TYR A 237 53.59 14.20 13.77
CA TYR A 237 53.04 13.38 12.70
C TYR A 237 54.13 12.98 11.69
N LEU A 238 55.00 13.90 11.27
CA LEU A 238 56.09 13.58 10.34
C LEU A 238 57.05 12.52 10.92
N ILE A 239 57.37 12.59 12.22
CA ILE A 239 58.21 11.57 12.87
C ILE A 239 57.52 10.21 12.89
N TYR A 240 56.23 10.14 13.23
CA TYR A 240 55.48 8.88 13.23
C TYR A 240 55.27 8.32 11.82
N ARG A 241 55.16 9.18 10.81
CA ARG A 241 55.17 8.78 9.40
C ARG A 241 56.49 8.08 9.04
N SER A 242 57.63 8.60 9.50
CA SER A 242 58.93 7.94 9.33
C SER A 242 59.04 6.63 10.12
N LEU A 243 58.37 6.54 11.28
CA LEU A 243 58.26 5.30 12.07
C LEU A 243 57.28 4.27 11.46
N LYS A 244 56.46 4.66 10.47
CA LYS A 244 55.39 3.85 9.88
C LYS A 244 54.33 3.39 10.89
N ASP A 245 54.04 4.23 11.88
CA ASP A 245 52.98 4.02 12.87
C ASP A 245 51.70 4.74 12.43
N GLU A 246 50.82 4.03 11.73
CA GLU A 246 49.62 4.59 11.10
C GLU A 246 48.60 5.17 12.10
N ASP A 247 48.50 4.59 13.30
CA ASP A 247 47.59 5.06 14.34
C ASP A 247 48.06 6.41 14.89
N MET A 248 49.35 6.52 15.20
CA MET A 248 49.93 7.77 15.66
C MET A 248 50.00 8.83 14.56
N VAL A 249 50.19 8.43 13.30
CA VAL A 249 50.06 9.32 12.15
C VAL A 249 48.71 10.01 12.15
N LYS A 250 47.60 9.25 12.22
CA LYS A 250 46.25 9.82 12.24
C LYS A 250 46.01 10.66 13.49
N TYR A 251 46.41 10.17 14.66
CA TYR A 251 46.23 10.88 15.92
C TYR A 251 46.87 12.28 15.90
N TRP A 252 48.15 12.39 15.57
CA TRP A 252 48.86 13.67 15.61
C TRP A 252 48.46 14.60 14.47
N LEU A 253 48.11 14.05 13.31
CA LEU A 253 47.57 14.85 12.21
C LEU A 253 46.21 15.46 12.56
N LEU A 254 45.34 14.69 13.24
CA LEU A 254 44.07 15.18 13.78
C LEU A 254 44.26 16.27 14.84
N GLN A 255 45.20 16.09 15.78
CA GLN A 255 45.54 17.12 16.77
C GLN A 255 45.94 18.43 16.10
N SER A 256 46.79 18.36 15.06
CA SER A 256 47.21 19.52 14.28
C SER A 256 46.03 20.18 13.56
N ALA A 257 45.23 19.40 12.82
CA ALA A 257 44.07 19.91 12.07
C ALA A 257 43.02 20.58 12.97
N ILE A 258 42.75 20.02 14.16
CA ILE A 258 41.83 20.63 15.13
C ILE A 258 42.34 22.00 15.58
N CYS A 259 43.65 22.11 15.84
CA CYS A 259 44.26 23.39 16.23
C CYS A 259 44.19 24.41 15.09
N ASP A 260 44.50 24.00 13.86
CA ASP A 260 44.42 24.84 12.67
C ASP A 260 43.01 25.45 12.51
N VAL A 261 41.97 24.63 12.63
CA VAL A 261 40.57 25.09 12.51
C VAL A 261 40.17 26.00 13.68
N LYS A 262 40.47 25.61 14.93
CA LYS A 262 40.10 26.39 16.13
C LYS A 262 40.84 27.72 16.23
N CYS A 263 42.06 27.80 15.68
CA CYS A 263 42.84 29.04 15.64
C CYS A 263 42.54 29.89 14.41
N ALA A 264 41.62 29.46 13.53
CA ALA A 264 41.31 30.10 12.25
C ALA A 264 42.59 30.31 11.40
N ILE A 265 43.40 29.27 11.29
CA ILE A 265 44.56 29.20 10.41
C ILE A 265 44.05 28.82 9.03
N ASN A 266 44.34 29.60 8.00
CA ASN A 266 44.00 29.26 6.63
C ASN A 266 45.17 28.59 5.90
N ASP A 267 46.40 28.78 6.40
CA ASP A 267 47.58 28.08 5.93
C ASP A 267 47.67 26.63 6.45
N GLN A 268 46.66 25.80 6.16
CA GLN A 268 46.55 24.44 6.67
C GLN A 268 47.20 23.38 5.75
N ALA A 269 48.14 22.60 6.30
CA ALA A 269 48.64 21.38 5.66
C ALA A 269 47.92 20.12 6.15
N SER A 270 47.60 20.08 7.45
CA SER A 270 47.12 18.89 8.15
C SER A 270 45.84 18.30 7.54
N LEU A 271 44.89 19.17 7.16
CA LEU A 271 43.54 18.75 6.80
C LEU A 271 43.44 18.13 5.41
N TRP A 272 44.16 18.64 4.41
CA TRP A 272 44.15 18.03 3.07
C TRP A 272 44.92 16.70 3.04
N ILE A 273 45.99 16.57 3.84
CA ILE A 273 46.69 15.28 4.02
C ILE A 273 45.73 14.26 4.66
N LEU A 274 44.98 14.68 5.68
CA LEU A 274 43.99 13.83 6.32
C LEU A 274 42.86 13.43 5.35
N ALA A 275 42.42 14.35 4.49
CA ALA A 275 41.46 14.06 3.44
C ALA A 275 41.97 13.01 2.45
N GLU A 276 43.25 13.06 2.08
CA GLU A 276 43.89 12.05 1.24
C GLU A 276 43.92 10.66 1.91
N ILE A 277 44.30 10.61 3.20
CA ILE A 277 44.28 9.36 3.99
C ILE A 277 42.87 8.77 4.03
N LEU A 278 41.87 9.58 4.37
CA LEU A 278 40.47 9.15 4.42
C LEU A 278 39.95 8.69 3.05
N SER A 279 40.39 9.31 1.96
CA SER A 279 40.06 8.85 0.61
C SER A 279 40.58 7.45 0.34
N LYS A 280 41.80 7.13 0.81
CA LYS A 280 42.40 5.79 0.67
C LYS A 280 41.69 4.77 1.58
N GLU A 281 41.24 5.20 2.76
CA GLU A 281 40.44 4.40 3.70
C GLU A 281 38.96 4.26 3.29
N LYS A 282 38.52 4.89 2.19
CA LYS A 282 37.14 4.90 1.67
C LYS A 282 36.12 5.61 2.57
N ASP A 283 36.55 6.51 3.47
CA ASP A 283 35.66 7.47 4.12
C ASP A 283 35.45 8.67 3.18
N VAL A 284 34.65 8.45 2.13
CA VAL A 284 34.46 9.37 1.01
C VAL A 284 33.79 10.67 1.46
N GLU A 285 32.85 10.60 2.41
CA GLU A 285 32.12 11.78 2.90
C GLU A 285 33.03 12.73 3.69
N ARG A 286 33.77 12.21 4.69
CA ARG A 286 34.71 13.07 5.45
C ARG A 286 35.84 13.57 4.59
N SER A 287 36.39 12.71 3.72
CA SER A 287 37.42 13.09 2.76
C SER A 287 36.97 14.29 1.91
N TYR A 288 35.76 14.21 1.32
CA TYR A 288 35.18 15.29 0.53
C TYR A 288 34.96 16.57 1.35
N LYS A 289 34.45 16.45 2.58
CA LYS A 289 34.24 17.59 3.48
C LYS A 289 35.56 18.29 3.84
N TYR A 290 36.59 17.52 4.18
CA TYR A 290 37.88 18.04 4.64
C TYR A 290 38.66 18.70 3.50
N ILE A 291 38.67 18.10 2.31
CA ILE A 291 39.36 18.69 1.17
C ILE A 291 38.71 20.00 0.72
N ASN A 292 37.37 20.07 0.72
CA ASN A 292 36.65 21.30 0.38
C ASN A 292 36.88 22.41 1.40
N PHE A 293 36.91 22.07 2.71
CA PHE A 293 37.27 23.04 3.74
C PHE A 293 38.69 23.57 3.53
N SER A 294 39.66 22.67 3.31
CA SER A 294 41.06 23.04 3.06
C SER A 294 41.22 23.90 1.80
N TRP A 295 40.45 23.62 0.75
CA TRP A 295 40.44 24.40 -0.48
C TRP A 295 39.90 25.83 -0.26
N ASN A 296 38.82 25.96 0.51
CA ASN A 296 38.27 27.27 0.86
C ASN A 296 39.21 28.07 1.78
N ALA A 297 39.90 27.41 2.71
CA ALA A 297 40.96 28.01 3.51
C ALA A 297 42.11 28.52 2.62
N ASN A 298 42.57 27.69 1.67
CA ASN A 298 43.59 28.08 0.70
C ASN A 298 43.18 29.29 -0.15
N LYS A 299 41.93 29.35 -0.62
CA LYS A 299 41.40 30.52 -1.34
C LYS A 299 41.43 31.81 -0.52
N ARG A 300 41.24 31.74 0.80
CA ARG A 300 41.33 32.89 1.71
C ARG A 300 42.78 33.26 2.01
N PHE A 301 43.69 32.29 2.05
CA PHE A 301 45.11 32.53 2.29
C PHE A 301 45.84 33.08 1.06
N CYS A 302 45.37 32.70 -0.15
CA CYS A 302 45.85 33.13 -1.47
C CYS A 302 47.26 32.62 -1.86
N THR A 303 47.56 31.31 -1.74
CA THR A 303 48.91 30.81 -2.09
C THR A 303 48.95 29.90 -3.30
N ARG A 304 49.92 30.17 -4.19
CA ARG A 304 50.09 29.44 -5.46
C ARG A 304 50.53 28.00 -5.21
N ILE A 305 51.48 27.82 -4.30
CA ILE A 305 52.07 26.52 -3.99
C ILE A 305 51.06 25.55 -3.39
N ARG A 306 50.23 25.99 -2.43
CA ARG A 306 49.16 25.16 -1.85
C ARG A 306 48.07 24.86 -2.86
N SER A 307 47.75 25.80 -3.75
CA SER A 307 46.79 25.53 -4.83
C SER A 307 47.28 24.39 -5.73
N TRP A 308 48.56 24.37 -6.07
CA TRP A 308 49.18 23.28 -6.83
C TRP A 308 49.20 21.95 -6.06
N GLN A 309 49.48 21.97 -4.75
CA GLN A 309 49.48 20.75 -3.90
C GLN A 309 48.08 20.15 -3.69
N ILE A 310 47.07 21.00 -3.45
CA ILE A 310 45.71 20.55 -3.11
C ILE A 310 44.95 20.09 -4.36
N SER A 311 45.19 20.69 -5.54
CA SER A 311 44.38 20.45 -6.74
C SER A 311 44.31 18.97 -7.19
N PRO A 312 45.42 18.20 -7.24
CA PRO A 312 45.35 16.78 -7.59
C PRO A 312 44.51 15.97 -6.60
N VAL A 313 44.72 16.21 -5.30
CA VAL A 313 43.99 15.52 -4.22
C VAL A 313 42.49 15.87 -4.28
N LEU A 314 42.16 17.14 -4.49
CA LEU A 314 40.79 17.61 -4.68
C LEU A 314 40.11 16.93 -5.87
N GLY A 315 40.79 16.87 -7.02
CA GLY A 315 40.26 16.20 -8.22
C GLY A 315 39.96 14.72 -7.99
N THR A 316 40.88 13.99 -7.35
CA THR A 316 40.67 12.56 -7.03
C THR A 316 39.49 12.37 -6.06
N ILE A 317 39.42 13.17 -5.00
CA ILE A 317 38.36 13.05 -4.00
C ILE A 317 36.99 13.44 -4.58
N ASP A 318 36.93 14.53 -5.36
CA ASP A 318 35.69 14.94 -6.04
C ASP A 318 35.20 13.84 -6.99
N HIS A 319 36.11 13.25 -7.79
CA HIS A 319 35.76 12.11 -8.65
C HIS A 319 35.18 10.93 -7.86
N ASN A 320 35.83 10.54 -6.75
CA ASN A 320 35.37 9.45 -5.90
C ASN A 320 33.99 9.73 -5.28
N TYR A 321 33.78 10.96 -4.80
CA TYR A 321 32.50 11.40 -4.24
C TYR A 321 31.38 11.40 -5.29
N GLN A 322 31.64 11.92 -6.49
CA GLN A 322 30.69 11.89 -7.60
C GLN A 322 30.36 10.47 -8.05
N ALA A 323 31.33 9.56 -8.05
CA ALA A 323 31.09 8.15 -8.37
C ALA A 323 30.15 7.48 -7.35
N GLU A 324 30.34 7.73 -6.04
CA GLU A 324 29.44 7.23 -5.00
C GLU A 324 28.03 7.83 -5.09
N LEU A 325 27.90 9.14 -5.35
CA LEU A 325 26.61 9.77 -5.61
C LEU A 325 25.90 9.15 -6.81
N LYS A 326 26.61 8.90 -7.91
CA LYS A 326 26.04 8.22 -9.09
C LYS A 326 25.54 6.82 -8.75
N LYS A 327 26.29 6.03 -7.99
CA LYS A 327 25.83 4.69 -7.54
C LYS A 327 24.61 4.79 -6.63
N ALA A 328 24.59 5.73 -5.69
CA ALA A 328 23.44 5.97 -4.82
C ALA A 328 22.19 6.35 -5.64
N ASN A 329 22.34 7.27 -6.61
CA ASN A 329 21.26 7.66 -7.51
C ASN A 329 20.75 6.49 -8.37
N HIS A 330 21.64 5.64 -8.90
CA HIS A 330 21.23 4.44 -9.63
C HIS A 330 20.43 3.46 -8.75
N ARG A 331 20.85 3.25 -7.49
CA ARG A 331 20.10 2.43 -6.53
C ARG A 331 18.71 3.01 -6.25
N LEU A 332 18.61 4.33 -6.10
CA LEU A 332 17.33 5.01 -5.90
C LEU A 332 16.43 4.90 -7.13
N ILE A 333 16.95 5.13 -8.34
CA ILE A 333 16.19 4.98 -9.58
C ILE A 333 15.70 3.54 -9.73
N PHE A 334 16.56 2.55 -9.48
CA PHE A 334 16.18 1.14 -9.52
C PHE A 334 15.06 0.82 -8.51
N ALA A 335 15.18 1.31 -7.27
CA ALA A 335 14.14 1.16 -6.26
C ALA A 335 12.82 1.79 -6.69
N ILE A 336 12.85 2.98 -7.30
CA ILE A 336 11.66 3.66 -7.84
C ILE A 336 11.01 2.82 -8.95
N ILE A 337 11.80 2.23 -9.85
CA ILE A 337 11.29 1.33 -10.90
C ILE A 337 10.59 0.12 -10.27
N CYS A 338 11.23 -0.54 -9.29
CA CYS A 338 10.64 -1.69 -8.59
C CYS A 338 9.32 -1.33 -7.89
N VAL A 339 9.28 -0.21 -7.16
CA VAL A 339 8.07 0.27 -6.48
C VAL A 339 6.97 0.60 -7.51
N SER A 340 7.32 1.24 -8.62
CA SER A 340 6.35 1.57 -9.68
C SER A 340 5.75 0.31 -10.30
N LEU A 341 6.56 -0.71 -10.57
CA LEU A 341 6.07 -2.01 -11.07
C LEU A 341 5.15 -2.70 -10.07
N LEU A 342 5.47 -2.65 -8.77
CA LEU A 342 4.60 -3.20 -7.73
C LEU A 342 3.25 -2.48 -7.66
N VAL A 343 3.23 -1.15 -7.78
CA VAL A 343 1.99 -0.36 -7.83
C VAL A 343 1.14 -0.74 -9.04
N ILE A 344 1.75 -0.89 -10.22
CA ILE A 344 1.05 -1.31 -11.45
C ILE A 344 0.48 -2.73 -11.27
N ALA A 345 1.27 -3.67 -10.75
CA ALA A 345 0.81 -5.03 -10.50
C ALA A 345 -0.37 -5.07 -9.52
N LEU A 346 -0.33 -4.24 -8.47
CA LEU A 346 -1.40 -4.12 -7.48
C LEU A 346 -2.67 -3.50 -8.08
N ALA A 347 -2.53 -2.50 -8.95
CA ALA A 347 -3.65 -1.93 -9.70
C ALA A 347 -4.29 -2.96 -10.65
N LEU A 348 -3.47 -3.73 -11.38
CA LEU A 348 -3.94 -4.80 -12.27
C LEU A 348 -4.66 -5.91 -11.50
N LEU A 349 -4.10 -6.35 -10.36
CA LEU A 349 -4.74 -7.33 -9.47
C LEU A 349 -6.08 -6.81 -8.94
N THR A 350 -6.13 -5.54 -8.51
CA THR A 350 -7.37 -4.93 -8.01
C THR A 350 -8.42 -4.85 -9.11
N PHE A 351 -8.04 -4.43 -10.32
CA PHE A 351 -8.91 -4.42 -11.50
C PHE A 351 -9.42 -5.84 -11.82
N TYR A 352 -8.53 -6.83 -11.84
CA TYR A 352 -8.88 -8.23 -12.09
C TYR A 352 -9.89 -8.76 -11.07
N VAL A 353 -9.65 -8.54 -9.77
CA VAL A 353 -10.55 -8.95 -8.69
C VAL A 353 -11.92 -8.27 -8.82
N ASN A 354 -11.97 -6.99 -9.15
CA ASN A 354 -13.23 -6.28 -9.33
C ASN A 354 -14.01 -6.79 -10.55
N LYS A 355 -13.33 -7.07 -11.67
CA LYS A 355 -13.94 -7.70 -12.85
C LYS A 355 -14.49 -9.09 -12.52
N GLN A 356 -13.71 -9.89 -11.79
CA GLN A 356 -14.13 -11.24 -11.37
C GLN A 356 -15.33 -11.20 -10.43
N LYS A 357 -15.36 -10.26 -9.48
CA LYS A 357 -16.52 -10.03 -8.60
C LYS A 357 -17.77 -9.66 -9.40
N SER A 358 -17.65 -8.78 -10.39
CA SER A 358 -18.78 -8.40 -11.25
C SER A 358 -19.32 -9.61 -12.03
N TYR A 359 -18.43 -10.42 -12.63
CA TYR A 359 -18.81 -11.65 -13.31
C TYR A 359 -19.53 -12.63 -12.38
N LEU A 360 -18.98 -12.84 -11.17
CA LEU A 360 -19.58 -13.73 -10.16
C LEU A 360 -20.94 -13.21 -9.68
N SER A 361 -21.10 -11.89 -9.54
CA SER A 361 -22.38 -11.28 -9.19
C SER A 361 -23.44 -11.50 -10.26
N ASN A 362 -23.07 -11.37 -11.55
CA ASN A 362 -23.99 -11.62 -12.66
C ASN A 362 -24.40 -13.10 -12.70
N ALA A 363 -23.46 -14.03 -12.58
CA ALA A 363 -23.75 -15.46 -12.52
C ALA A 363 -24.67 -15.80 -11.33
N ARG A 364 -24.44 -15.19 -10.15
CA ARG A 364 -25.30 -15.36 -8.98
C ARG A 364 -26.71 -14.80 -9.20
N ASN A 365 -26.84 -13.67 -9.88
CA ASN A 365 -28.13 -13.08 -10.21
C ASN A 365 -28.91 -13.93 -11.21
N GLU A 366 -28.25 -14.50 -12.23
CA GLU A 366 -28.87 -15.46 -13.13
C GLU A 366 -29.32 -16.72 -12.40
N LEU A 367 -28.45 -17.31 -11.57
CA LEU A 367 -28.85 -18.46 -10.74
C LEU A 367 -30.05 -18.14 -9.85
N LYS A 368 -30.07 -16.94 -9.23
CA LYS A 368 -31.21 -16.50 -8.43
C LYS A 368 -32.49 -16.41 -9.27
N LYS A 369 -32.42 -15.85 -10.48
CA LYS A 369 -33.55 -15.74 -11.41
C LYS A 369 -34.06 -17.11 -11.83
N THR A 370 -33.16 -18.03 -12.20
CA THR A 370 -33.53 -19.40 -12.56
C THR A 370 -34.16 -20.12 -11.38
N ASN A 371 -33.65 -19.95 -10.16
CA ASN A 371 -34.22 -20.59 -8.98
C ASN A 371 -35.62 -20.05 -8.66
N THR A 372 -35.85 -18.74 -8.78
CA THR A 372 -37.20 -18.16 -8.63
C THR A 372 -38.17 -18.66 -9.69
N GLN A 373 -37.73 -18.83 -10.94
CA GLN A 373 -38.55 -19.42 -11.99
C GLN A 373 -38.88 -20.90 -11.70
N LEU A 374 -37.92 -21.63 -11.13
CA LEU A 374 -38.12 -23.01 -10.71
C LEU A 374 -39.16 -23.11 -9.59
N GLU A 375 -39.10 -22.22 -8.59
CA GLU A 375 -40.09 -22.13 -7.51
C GLU A 375 -41.48 -21.80 -8.04
N GLU A 376 -41.61 -20.82 -8.94
CA GLU A 376 -42.89 -20.48 -9.59
C GLU A 376 -43.47 -21.66 -10.38
N LEU A 377 -42.64 -22.35 -11.17
CA LEU A 377 -43.05 -23.54 -11.92
C LEU A 377 -43.48 -24.67 -10.98
N ASN A 378 -42.76 -24.88 -9.88
CA ASN A 378 -43.09 -25.91 -8.91
C ASN A 378 -44.43 -25.61 -8.20
N ASN A 379 -44.67 -24.35 -7.84
CA ASN A 379 -45.95 -23.92 -7.26
C ASN A 379 -47.11 -24.10 -8.25
N LYS A 380 -46.90 -23.75 -9.54
CA LYS A 380 -47.89 -23.95 -10.59
C LYS A 380 -48.20 -25.43 -10.82
N LEU A 381 -47.17 -26.27 -10.82
CA LEU A 381 -47.32 -27.73 -10.93
C LEU A 381 -48.13 -28.29 -9.75
N SER A 382 -47.81 -27.87 -8.52
CA SER A 382 -48.52 -28.27 -7.30
C SER A 382 -50.01 -27.90 -7.36
N SER A 383 -50.32 -26.66 -7.73
CA SER A 383 -51.71 -26.19 -7.90
C SER A 383 -52.47 -26.97 -8.98
N THR A 384 -51.82 -27.23 -10.12
CA THR A 384 -52.41 -27.99 -11.23
C THR A 384 -52.71 -29.43 -10.82
N ASN A 385 -51.80 -30.07 -10.06
CA ASN A 385 -52.00 -31.41 -9.54
C ASN A 385 -53.16 -31.47 -8.53
N GLY A 386 -53.32 -30.43 -7.69
CA GLY A 386 -54.47 -30.28 -6.79
C GLY A 386 -55.80 -30.17 -7.53
N MET A 387 -55.86 -29.35 -8.60
CA MET A 387 -57.06 -29.23 -9.44
C MET A 387 -57.40 -30.55 -10.15
N LEU A 388 -56.39 -31.26 -10.66
CA LEU A 388 -56.59 -32.55 -11.33
C LEU A 388 -57.21 -33.58 -10.38
N LYS A 389 -56.71 -33.65 -9.15
CA LYS A 389 -57.25 -34.55 -8.12
C LYS A 389 -58.72 -34.25 -7.81
N ALA A 390 -59.07 -32.99 -7.59
CA ALA A 390 -60.44 -32.58 -7.30
C ALA A 390 -61.42 -32.90 -8.44
N SER A 391 -60.98 -32.77 -9.70
CA SER A 391 -61.80 -33.13 -10.87
C SER A 391 -62.03 -34.65 -10.95
N ASN A 392 -61.00 -35.44 -10.66
CA ASN A 392 -61.09 -36.90 -10.69
C ASN A 392 -62.04 -37.44 -9.60
N ASP A 393 -62.01 -36.85 -8.40
CA ASP A 393 -62.91 -37.22 -7.31
C ASP A 393 -64.39 -36.99 -7.68
N LYS A 394 -64.71 -35.85 -8.32
CA LYS A 394 -66.08 -35.53 -8.80
C LYS A 394 -66.57 -36.50 -9.88
N LEU A 395 -65.71 -36.90 -10.81
CA LEU A 395 -66.08 -37.86 -11.85
C LEU A 395 -66.40 -39.24 -11.26
N ASN A 396 -65.66 -39.65 -10.23
CA ASN A 396 -65.87 -40.94 -9.59
C ASN A 396 -67.22 -40.98 -8.84
N GLU A 397 -67.59 -39.90 -8.16
CA GLU A 397 -68.90 -39.76 -7.50
C GLU A 397 -70.06 -39.84 -8.50
N SER A 398 -69.96 -39.14 -9.64
CA SER A 398 -71.00 -39.18 -10.68
C SER A 398 -71.16 -40.57 -11.32
N ASN A 399 -70.10 -41.37 -11.39
CA ASN A 399 -70.18 -42.72 -11.95
C ASN A 399 -70.91 -43.67 -10.99
N GLY A 400 -70.68 -43.57 -9.68
CA GLY A 400 -71.34 -44.42 -8.68
C GLY A 400 -72.88 -44.37 -8.74
N VAL A 401 -73.45 -43.16 -8.91
CA VAL A 401 -74.90 -42.98 -9.03
C VAL A 401 -75.49 -43.63 -10.29
N LYS A 402 -74.75 -43.59 -11.42
CA LYS A 402 -75.18 -44.23 -12.67
C LYS A 402 -75.17 -45.75 -12.58
N GLU A 403 -74.17 -46.32 -11.91
CA GLU A 403 -74.06 -47.77 -11.72
C GLU A 403 -75.21 -48.34 -10.88
N GLU A 404 -75.61 -47.65 -9.80
CA GLU A 404 -76.73 -48.07 -8.95
C GLU A 404 -78.06 -48.11 -9.72
N TYR A 405 -78.31 -47.11 -10.58
CA TYR A 405 -79.51 -47.07 -11.43
C TYR A 405 -79.56 -48.21 -12.45
N ILE A 406 -78.43 -48.49 -13.12
CA ILE A 406 -78.34 -49.61 -14.07
C ILE A 406 -78.64 -50.93 -13.33
N GLY A 407 -78.15 -51.08 -12.10
CA GLY A 407 -78.47 -52.21 -11.23
C GLY A 407 -79.97 -52.36 -10.96
N GLN A 408 -80.66 -51.28 -10.59
CA GLN A 408 -82.10 -51.31 -10.30
C GLN A 408 -82.93 -51.62 -11.57
N PHE A 409 -82.58 -51.06 -12.72
CA PHE A 409 -83.27 -51.33 -13.99
C PHE A 409 -83.14 -52.81 -14.41
N LEU A 410 -81.91 -53.34 -14.39
CA LEU A 410 -81.68 -54.75 -14.74
C LEU A 410 -82.40 -55.70 -13.76
N GLY A 411 -82.48 -55.33 -12.48
CA GLY A 411 -83.26 -56.06 -11.48
C GLY A 411 -84.76 -56.12 -11.81
N ALA A 412 -85.36 -55.00 -12.24
CA ALA A 412 -86.76 -54.95 -12.66
C ALA A 412 -87.02 -55.81 -13.92
N CYS A 413 -86.12 -55.78 -14.90
CA CYS A 413 -86.20 -56.67 -16.07
C CYS A 413 -86.16 -58.14 -15.66
N SER A 414 -85.27 -58.52 -14.73
CA SER A 414 -85.20 -59.89 -14.21
C SER A 414 -86.51 -60.32 -13.53
N HIS A 415 -87.09 -59.44 -12.71
CA HIS A 415 -88.36 -59.71 -12.04
C HIS A 415 -89.51 -59.97 -13.02
N TYR A 416 -89.57 -59.17 -14.09
CA TYR A 416 -90.61 -59.31 -15.12
C TYR A 416 -90.45 -60.59 -15.94
N ILE A 417 -89.20 -60.99 -16.25
CA ILE A 417 -88.91 -62.27 -16.90
C ILE A 417 -89.41 -63.44 -16.05
N ASP A 418 -89.13 -63.43 -14.74
CA ASP A 418 -89.60 -64.47 -13.81
C ASP A 418 -91.14 -64.53 -13.75
N LYS A 419 -91.79 -63.37 -13.80
CA LYS A 419 -93.26 -63.26 -13.76
C LYS A 419 -93.91 -63.82 -15.02
N LEU A 420 -93.37 -63.49 -16.20
CA LEU A 420 -93.80 -64.06 -17.48
C LEU A 420 -93.60 -65.58 -17.50
N ASP A 421 -92.49 -66.09 -16.95
CA ASP A 421 -92.25 -67.52 -16.89
C ASP A 421 -93.24 -68.23 -15.96
N LYS A 422 -93.55 -67.64 -14.78
CA LYS A 422 -94.61 -68.14 -13.90
C LYS A 422 -95.97 -68.18 -14.59
N MET A 423 -96.31 -67.15 -15.37
CA MET A 423 -97.55 -67.13 -16.14
C MET A 423 -97.57 -68.23 -17.20
N ARG A 424 -96.46 -68.41 -17.95
CA ARG A 424 -96.29 -69.50 -18.93
C ARG A 424 -96.45 -70.87 -18.28
N LEU A 425 -95.87 -71.09 -17.09
CA LEU A 425 -95.98 -72.34 -16.35
C LEU A 425 -97.42 -72.58 -15.87
N ASN A 426 -98.10 -71.54 -15.37
CA ASN A 426 -99.48 -71.63 -14.90
C ASN A 426 -100.45 -71.96 -16.05
N VAL A 427 -100.30 -71.28 -17.20
CA VAL A 427 -101.05 -71.57 -18.43
C VAL A 427 -100.85 -73.02 -18.88
N ASN A 428 -99.59 -73.49 -18.93
CA ASN A 428 -99.29 -74.88 -19.28
C ASN A 428 -99.90 -75.89 -18.31
N LYS A 429 -99.91 -75.60 -17.01
CA LYS A 429 -100.51 -76.45 -15.97
C LYS A 429 -102.03 -76.57 -16.17
N MET A 430 -102.73 -75.45 -16.37
CA MET A 430 -104.19 -75.44 -16.57
C MET A 430 -104.60 -76.14 -17.87
N LEU A 431 -103.83 -75.99 -18.96
CA LEU A 431 -104.04 -76.72 -20.22
C LEU A 431 -103.91 -78.24 -20.04
N LYS A 432 -102.88 -78.72 -19.34
CA LYS A 432 -102.68 -80.16 -19.06
C LYS A 432 -103.82 -80.76 -18.25
N ASN A 433 -104.38 -79.99 -17.32
CA ASN A 433 -105.49 -80.43 -16.46
C ASN A 433 -106.87 -80.30 -17.12
N LYS A 434 -106.95 -79.91 -18.41
CA LYS A 434 -108.21 -79.66 -19.14
C LYS A 434 -109.11 -78.58 -18.48
N GLN A 435 -108.51 -77.66 -17.73
CA GLN A 435 -109.17 -76.55 -17.03
C GLN A 435 -109.46 -75.37 -17.99
N TYR A 436 -110.17 -75.65 -19.09
CA TYR A 436 -110.34 -74.68 -20.18
C TYR A 436 -111.16 -73.45 -19.78
N ASN A 437 -112.22 -73.63 -18.98
CA ASN A 437 -113.08 -72.54 -18.54
C ASN A 437 -112.36 -71.57 -17.58
N GLU A 438 -111.54 -72.10 -16.67
CA GLU A 438 -110.79 -71.31 -15.69
C GLU A 438 -109.64 -70.54 -16.37
N LEU A 439 -108.95 -71.18 -17.32
CA LEU A 439 -107.94 -70.51 -18.15
C LEU A 439 -108.57 -69.38 -18.99
N TYR A 440 -109.74 -69.61 -19.57
CA TYR A 440 -110.47 -68.58 -20.30
C TYR A 440 -110.91 -67.42 -19.39
N SER A 441 -111.36 -67.70 -18.15
CA SER A 441 -111.68 -66.63 -17.20
C SER A 441 -110.45 -65.81 -16.77
N MET A 442 -109.31 -66.47 -16.52
CA MET A 442 -108.07 -65.81 -16.09
C MET A 442 -107.49 -64.91 -17.19
N THR A 443 -107.59 -65.34 -18.45
CA THR A 443 -107.04 -64.61 -19.61
C THR A 443 -107.99 -63.56 -20.17
N LYS A 444 -109.30 -63.66 -19.87
CA LYS A 444 -110.31 -62.65 -20.24
C LYS A 444 -110.34 -61.45 -19.27
N SER A 445 -109.92 -61.63 -18.02
CA SER A 445 -109.95 -60.56 -17.01
C SER A 445 -108.95 -59.45 -17.34
N SER A 446 -109.41 -58.19 -17.26
CA SER A 446 -108.54 -57.01 -17.34
C SER A 446 -107.80 -56.72 -16.03
N GLU A 447 -108.11 -57.42 -14.93
CA GLU A 447 -107.52 -57.20 -13.60
C GLU A 447 -106.00 -57.41 -13.61
N VAL A 448 -105.49 -58.40 -14.37
CA VAL A 448 -104.05 -58.63 -14.49
C VAL A 448 -103.36 -57.41 -15.10
N LYS A 449 -103.95 -56.83 -16.15
CA LYS A 449 -103.40 -55.62 -16.79
C LYS A 449 -103.38 -54.44 -15.82
N GLU A 450 -104.43 -54.25 -15.03
CA GLU A 450 -104.50 -53.17 -14.05
C GLU A 450 -103.45 -53.34 -12.95
N GLN A 451 -103.24 -54.57 -12.45
CA GLN A 451 -102.20 -54.87 -11.46
C GLN A 451 -100.77 -54.66 -12.02
N GLU A 452 -100.50 -55.08 -13.25
CA GLU A 452 -99.19 -54.83 -13.89
C GLU A 452 -98.92 -53.33 -14.07
N LEU A 453 -99.95 -52.54 -14.39
CA LEU A 453 -99.83 -51.09 -14.53
C LEU A 453 -99.54 -50.40 -13.19
N GLU A 454 -100.21 -50.81 -12.12
CA GLU A 454 -99.93 -50.29 -10.78
C GLU A 454 -98.49 -50.58 -10.35
N GLU A 455 -97.98 -51.79 -10.63
CA GLU A 455 -96.60 -52.18 -10.33
C GLU A 455 -95.59 -51.40 -11.17
N LEU A 456 -95.84 -51.23 -12.47
CA LEU A 456 -95.02 -50.40 -13.36
C LEU A 456 -94.89 -48.98 -12.81
N TYR A 457 -96.02 -48.37 -12.43
CA TYR A 457 -96.04 -47.02 -11.89
C TYR A 457 -95.34 -46.92 -10.54
N ALA A 458 -95.52 -47.88 -9.64
CA ALA A 458 -94.85 -47.87 -8.34
C ALA A 458 -93.32 -47.99 -8.50
N ASN A 459 -92.87 -48.84 -9.43
CA ASN A 459 -91.45 -48.98 -9.75
C ASN A 459 -90.89 -47.70 -10.40
N PHE A 460 -91.62 -47.11 -11.36
CA PHE A 460 -91.24 -45.85 -11.97
C PHE A 460 -91.10 -44.74 -10.93
N ASP A 461 -92.12 -44.54 -10.08
CA ASP A 461 -92.14 -43.50 -9.05
C ASP A 461 -90.96 -43.64 -8.09
N LYS A 462 -90.69 -44.87 -7.61
CA LYS A 462 -89.58 -45.15 -6.69
C LYS A 462 -88.22 -44.86 -7.32
N VAL A 463 -87.99 -45.37 -8.54
CA VAL A 463 -86.70 -45.20 -9.22
C VAL A 463 -86.48 -43.73 -9.56
N PHE A 464 -87.53 -43.04 -10.02
CA PHE A 464 -87.44 -41.64 -10.39
C PHE A 464 -87.19 -40.73 -9.17
N LEU A 465 -87.89 -40.95 -8.05
CA LEU A 465 -87.68 -40.17 -6.83
C LEU A 465 -86.32 -40.47 -6.16
N ASN A 466 -85.75 -41.65 -6.34
CA ASN A 466 -84.37 -41.90 -5.90
C ASN A 466 -83.35 -41.08 -6.73
N LEU A 467 -83.57 -40.95 -8.03
CA LEU A 467 -82.71 -40.16 -8.91
C LEU A 467 -82.90 -38.64 -8.72
N PHE A 468 -84.13 -38.22 -8.44
CA PHE A 468 -84.49 -36.82 -8.28
C PHE A 468 -85.34 -36.64 -7.00
N PRO A 469 -84.71 -36.69 -5.80
CA PRO A 469 -85.43 -36.69 -4.52
C PRO A 469 -86.33 -35.47 -4.30
N ASN A 470 -85.89 -34.32 -4.81
CA ASN A 470 -86.58 -33.03 -4.64
C ASN A 470 -87.38 -32.63 -5.88
N PHE A 471 -87.64 -33.55 -6.83
CA PHE A 471 -88.23 -33.19 -8.11
C PHE A 471 -89.60 -32.50 -7.99
N VAL A 472 -90.39 -32.89 -6.99
CA VAL A 472 -91.75 -32.37 -6.83
C VAL A 472 -91.69 -30.94 -6.29
N GLU A 473 -90.78 -30.69 -5.35
CA GLU A 473 -90.47 -29.35 -4.84
C GLU A 473 -89.94 -28.46 -5.96
N ASP A 474 -88.92 -28.93 -6.69
CA ASP A 474 -88.33 -28.24 -7.85
C ASP A 474 -89.38 -27.93 -8.94
N LEU A 475 -90.32 -28.85 -9.18
CA LEU A 475 -91.42 -28.66 -10.12
C LEU A 475 -92.44 -27.63 -9.61
N ASN A 476 -92.75 -27.64 -8.31
CA ASN A 476 -93.66 -26.70 -7.67
C ASN A 476 -93.10 -25.28 -7.63
N GLU A 477 -91.78 -25.10 -7.54
CA GLU A 477 -91.13 -23.79 -7.67
C GLU A 477 -91.34 -23.13 -9.04
N LEU A 478 -91.66 -23.92 -10.07
CA LEU A 478 -91.98 -23.40 -11.40
C LEU A 478 -93.47 -23.05 -11.58
N LEU A 479 -94.32 -23.36 -10.60
CA LEU A 479 -95.78 -23.25 -10.67
C LEU A 479 -96.32 -22.19 -9.71
N LYS A 480 -97.35 -21.47 -10.13
CA LYS A 480 -98.11 -20.57 -9.27
C LYS A 480 -98.73 -21.36 -8.11
N GLU A 481 -98.89 -20.72 -6.96
CA GLU A 481 -99.39 -21.33 -5.72
C GLU A 481 -100.70 -22.13 -5.92
N GLU A 482 -101.63 -21.59 -6.73
CA GLU A 482 -102.90 -22.22 -7.07
C GLU A 482 -102.82 -23.49 -7.97
N TYR A 483 -101.65 -23.76 -8.56
CA TYR A 483 -101.36 -24.92 -9.42
C TYR A 483 -100.33 -25.89 -8.83
N GLN A 484 -99.83 -25.63 -7.61
CA GLN A 484 -98.87 -26.53 -6.96
C GLN A 484 -99.49 -27.89 -6.66
N ILE A 485 -98.64 -28.92 -6.74
CA ILE A 485 -99.05 -30.32 -6.65
C ILE A 485 -98.60 -30.86 -5.30
N HIS A 486 -99.56 -31.33 -4.51
CA HIS A 486 -99.29 -32.07 -3.28
C HIS A 486 -99.51 -33.56 -3.51
N LEU A 487 -98.50 -34.37 -3.21
CA LEU A 487 -98.60 -35.82 -3.34
C LEU A 487 -99.51 -36.40 -2.26
N SER A 488 -100.28 -37.44 -2.62
CA SER A 488 -101.08 -38.20 -1.66
C SER A 488 -100.23 -39.11 -0.75
N SER A 489 -98.98 -39.40 -1.15
CA SER A 489 -97.99 -40.16 -0.39
C SER A 489 -96.59 -39.81 -0.89
N PRO A 490 -95.56 -39.73 -0.02
CA PRO A 490 -94.20 -39.30 -0.40
C PRO A 490 -93.55 -40.16 -1.50
N ASN A 491 -93.99 -41.41 -1.68
CA ASN A 491 -93.42 -42.35 -2.65
C ASN A 491 -94.35 -42.64 -3.85
N LYS A 492 -95.42 -41.86 -4.06
CA LYS A 492 -96.38 -42.10 -5.13
C LYS A 492 -96.66 -40.82 -5.90
N LEU A 493 -96.22 -40.78 -7.15
CA LEU A 493 -96.43 -39.67 -8.06
C LEU A 493 -97.88 -39.71 -8.58
N SER A 494 -98.49 -38.54 -8.73
CA SER A 494 -99.76 -38.43 -9.43
C SER A 494 -99.56 -38.59 -10.95
N ALA A 495 -100.61 -38.97 -11.68
CA ALA A 495 -100.55 -39.15 -13.13
C ALA A 495 -99.97 -37.92 -13.86
N ILE A 496 -100.32 -36.72 -13.39
CA ILE A 496 -99.81 -35.48 -13.95
C ILE A 496 -98.31 -35.28 -13.64
N VAL A 497 -97.82 -35.64 -12.45
CA VAL A 497 -96.40 -35.55 -12.11
C VAL A 497 -95.57 -36.55 -12.91
N ARG A 498 -96.08 -37.77 -13.16
CA ARG A 498 -95.40 -38.76 -14.00
C ARG A 498 -95.17 -38.27 -15.43
N VAL A 499 -96.12 -37.52 -16.01
CA VAL A 499 -95.92 -36.90 -17.33
C VAL A 499 -94.68 -36.00 -17.32
N PHE A 500 -94.51 -35.17 -16.30
CA PHE A 500 -93.38 -34.25 -16.21
C PHE A 500 -92.08 -34.95 -15.77
N ALA A 501 -92.17 -36.01 -14.98
CA ALA A 501 -91.04 -36.90 -14.70
C ALA A 501 -90.50 -37.56 -15.98
N LEU A 502 -91.37 -37.99 -16.90
CA LEU A 502 -90.97 -38.54 -18.20
C LEU A 502 -90.33 -37.48 -19.09
N ILE A 503 -90.87 -36.25 -19.11
CA ILE A 503 -90.24 -35.10 -19.80
C ILE A 503 -88.84 -34.83 -19.22
N ARG A 504 -88.69 -34.92 -17.89
CA ARG A 504 -87.39 -34.79 -17.22
C ARG A 504 -86.39 -35.88 -17.62
N LEU A 505 -86.87 -37.11 -17.83
CA LEU A 505 -86.06 -38.21 -18.35
C LEU A 505 -85.78 -38.09 -19.87
N GLY A 506 -86.25 -37.03 -20.53
CA GLY A 506 -86.02 -36.78 -21.95
C GLY A 506 -87.06 -37.41 -22.89
N ILE A 507 -88.16 -37.96 -22.35
CA ILE A 507 -89.31 -38.44 -23.13
C ILE A 507 -90.31 -37.30 -23.24
N ASP A 508 -90.14 -36.45 -24.25
CA ASP A 508 -90.95 -35.24 -24.46
C ASP A 508 -92.05 -35.40 -25.53
N ASP A 509 -92.11 -36.53 -26.22
CA ASP A 509 -93.20 -36.85 -27.15
C ASP A 509 -94.47 -37.32 -26.41
N SER A 510 -95.58 -36.60 -26.60
CA SER A 510 -96.88 -36.91 -25.97
C SER A 510 -97.38 -38.30 -26.34
N THR A 511 -97.05 -38.81 -27.52
CA THR A 511 -97.46 -40.15 -27.97
C THR A 511 -96.76 -41.23 -27.15
N LYS A 512 -95.43 -41.13 -27.00
CA LYS A 512 -94.65 -42.03 -26.14
C LYS A 512 -95.04 -41.97 -24.67
N ILE A 513 -95.31 -40.77 -24.13
CA ILE A 513 -95.79 -40.65 -22.74
C ILE A 513 -97.16 -41.32 -22.60
N ALA A 514 -98.07 -41.13 -23.56
CA ALA A 514 -99.39 -41.74 -23.55
C ALA A 514 -99.30 -43.27 -23.60
N GLU A 515 -98.39 -43.80 -24.41
CA GLU A 515 -98.09 -45.23 -24.51
C GLU A 515 -97.56 -45.78 -23.18
N PHE A 516 -96.55 -45.14 -22.59
CA PHE A 516 -95.95 -45.56 -21.31
C PHE A 516 -96.94 -45.49 -20.15
N LEU A 517 -97.71 -44.40 -20.07
CA LEU A 517 -98.71 -44.21 -19.02
C LEU A 517 -100.04 -44.89 -19.36
N HIS A 518 -100.17 -45.60 -20.48
CA HIS A 518 -101.40 -46.23 -20.93
C HIS A 518 -102.65 -45.32 -20.86
N TYR A 519 -102.46 -44.03 -21.15
CA TYR A 519 -103.53 -43.04 -21.23
C TYR A 519 -103.82 -42.67 -22.68
N ALA A 520 -105.01 -42.10 -22.94
CA ALA A 520 -105.27 -41.48 -24.23
C ALA A 520 -104.33 -40.28 -24.42
N VAL A 521 -103.85 -40.07 -25.66
CA VAL A 521 -102.95 -38.96 -25.99
C VAL A 521 -103.55 -37.60 -25.58
N ASN A 522 -104.86 -37.44 -25.75
CA ASN A 522 -105.59 -36.24 -25.31
C ASN A 522 -105.49 -35.99 -23.80
N THR A 523 -105.44 -37.03 -22.97
CA THR A 523 -105.25 -36.91 -21.52
C THR A 523 -103.88 -36.34 -21.20
N ILE A 524 -102.83 -36.74 -21.93
CA ILE A 524 -101.47 -36.20 -21.77
C ILE A 524 -101.43 -34.73 -22.19
N TYR A 525 -102.05 -34.37 -23.32
CA TYR A 525 -102.17 -32.97 -23.74
C TYR A 525 -102.87 -32.11 -22.68
N ASN A 526 -103.94 -32.62 -22.06
CA ASN A 526 -104.65 -31.92 -21.00
C ASN A 526 -103.78 -31.74 -19.74
N TYR A 527 -103.05 -32.77 -19.33
CA TYR A 527 -102.11 -32.67 -18.21
C TYR A 527 -100.98 -31.66 -18.46
N ARG A 528 -100.40 -31.67 -19.67
CA ARG A 528 -99.38 -30.69 -20.06
C ARG A 528 -99.94 -29.27 -20.09
N ALA A 529 -101.08 -29.07 -20.74
CA ALA A 529 -101.74 -27.77 -20.82
C ALA A 529 -102.10 -27.23 -19.42
N LYS A 530 -102.57 -28.10 -18.51
CA LYS A 530 -102.92 -27.72 -17.14
C LYS A 530 -101.74 -27.11 -16.40
N LEU A 531 -100.59 -27.78 -16.36
CA LEU A 531 -99.41 -27.25 -15.66
C LEU A 531 -98.72 -26.12 -16.41
N ARG A 532 -98.70 -26.16 -17.75
CA ARG A 532 -98.18 -25.06 -18.56
C ARG A 532 -98.95 -23.75 -18.35
N ASN A 533 -100.26 -23.81 -18.16
CA ASN A 533 -101.07 -22.63 -17.84
C ASN A 533 -100.81 -22.09 -16.42
N GLY A 534 -100.38 -22.97 -15.51
CA GLY A 534 -100.00 -22.66 -14.13
C GLY A 534 -98.56 -22.21 -13.92
N ALA A 535 -97.72 -22.16 -14.97
CA ALA A 535 -96.32 -21.74 -14.87
C ALA A 535 -96.17 -20.28 -14.41
N ILE A 536 -95.17 -19.99 -13.56
CA ILE A 536 -94.84 -18.63 -13.10
C ILE A 536 -94.24 -17.77 -14.22
N ASN A 537 -93.44 -18.39 -15.09
CA ASN A 537 -92.68 -17.73 -16.17
C ASN A 537 -93.28 -18.03 -17.56
N ASP A 538 -92.53 -17.76 -18.65
CA ASP A 538 -92.97 -18.03 -20.02
C ASP A 538 -93.47 -19.48 -20.18
N ARG A 539 -94.74 -19.60 -20.56
CA ARG A 539 -95.43 -20.86 -20.84
C ARG A 539 -94.69 -21.68 -21.89
N ASN A 540 -93.98 -21.05 -22.82
CA ASN A 540 -93.28 -21.75 -23.90
C ASN A 540 -91.96 -22.39 -23.45
N GLU A 541 -91.38 -21.95 -22.34
CA GLU A 541 -90.13 -22.49 -21.80
C GLU A 541 -90.32 -23.47 -20.65
N PHE A 542 -91.54 -23.61 -20.13
CA PHE A 542 -91.83 -24.41 -18.94
C PHE A 542 -91.31 -25.86 -19.05
N GLU A 543 -91.66 -26.58 -20.13
CA GLU A 543 -91.21 -27.97 -20.32
C GLU A 543 -89.69 -28.09 -20.50
N LYS A 544 -89.02 -27.04 -21.03
CA LYS A 544 -87.55 -26.98 -21.12
C LYS A 544 -86.94 -26.85 -19.73
N LYS A 545 -87.46 -25.95 -18.89
CA LYS A 545 -87.00 -25.79 -17.50
C LYS A 545 -87.24 -27.06 -16.67
N VAL A 546 -88.37 -27.74 -16.86
CA VAL A 546 -88.63 -29.04 -16.23
C VAL A 546 -87.57 -30.09 -16.60
N ARG A 547 -87.07 -30.08 -17.84
CA ARG A 547 -85.99 -30.97 -18.29
C ARG A 547 -84.66 -30.73 -17.57
N GLU A 548 -84.43 -29.50 -17.15
CA GLU A 548 -83.19 -29.04 -16.52
C GLU A 548 -83.22 -29.15 -14.98
N LEU A 549 -84.36 -29.49 -14.37
CA LEU A 549 -84.49 -29.67 -12.91
C LEU A 549 -83.56 -30.75 -12.38
N GLY A 550 -82.97 -30.58 -11.20
CA GLY A 550 -82.03 -31.54 -10.63
C GLY A 550 -80.79 -31.86 -11.49
N THR A 551 -80.46 -31.04 -12.49
CA THR A 551 -79.18 -31.18 -13.21
C THR A 551 -78.06 -30.63 -12.31
N LEU A 552 -77.07 -31.47 -11.98
CA LEU A 552 -75.86 -31.10 -11.23
C LEU A 552 -74.90 -30.18 -12.02
N MET A 553 -75.45 -29.13 -12.64
CA MET A 553 -74.70 -28.01 -13.18
C MET A 553 -75.26 -26.72 -12.60
N LYS A 554 -74.93 -26.44 -11.33
CA LYS A 554 -74.71 -25.05 -10.93
C LYS A 554 -73.44 -24.58 -11.64
N HIS A 555 -73.61 -24.03 -12.83
CA HIS A 555 -72.69 -23.04 -13.34
C HIS A 555 -72.68 -21.87 -12.34
N GLN A 556 -71.59 -21.76 -11.57
CA GLN A 556 -71.20 -20.48 -11.01
C GLN A 556 -70.64 -19.66 -12.17
N GLU A 557 -71.46 -18.75 -12.71
CA GLU A 557 -70.93 -17.56 -13.35
C GLU A 557 -70.54 -16.54 -12.26
N PRO A 558 -69.57 -15.65 -12.53
CA PRO A 558 -68.92 -14.81 -11.53
C PRO A 558 -69.85 -13.66 -11.11
N GLU A 559 -69.89 -13.36 -9.82
CA GLU A 559 -70.29 -12.03 -9.34
C GLU A 559 -69.28 -10.98 -9.85
N GLU A 560 -69.82 -9.81 -10.22
CA GLU A 560 -69.10 -8.63 -10.75
C GLU A 560 -67.84 -8.23 -9.97
#